data_AF-A0AAN8WNU9-F1
#
_entry.id   AF-A0AAN8WNU9-F1
#
_cell.length_a   1.000
_cell.length_b   1.000
_cell.length_c   1.000
_cell.angle_alpha   90.00
_cell.angle_beta   90.00
_cell.angle_gamma   90.00
#
_symmetry.space_group_name_H-M   'P 1'
#
loop_
_entity.id
_entity.type
_entity.pdbx_description
1 polymer ?
#
loop_
_entity_poly.entity_id
_entity_poly.type
_entity_poly.pdbx_seq_one_letter_code
_entity_poly.pdbx_strand_id
1 'polypeptide(L)'
;MEMTLVRLFEAEEQDLFADLQSLPRNAALRKLNDLIKRARLAKVHAYIISELKKEMPSVFGKEGKKKELIKNLGQIYEKIQREHQISPGDFPELKRMQDQLQHHDFTKFNILKPRLLETVDKMLAEDIARLMALIPVEEATSNKEASVIRGMVVSWLFLS
;
A
#
# COMPACT_ATOMS: atom_id res chain seq x y z
N MET A 1 -40.29 -23.58 18.57
CA MET A 1 -38.85 -23.90 18.67
C MET A 1 -38.25 -24.20 17.29
N GLU A 2 -38.92 -24.97 16.42
CA GLU A 2 -38.46 -25.19 15.02
C GLU A 2 -38.47 -23.93 14.15
N MET A 3 -39.53 -23.12 14.20
CA MET A 3 -39.67 -21.90 13.37
C MET A 3 -38.60 -20.83 13.65
N THR A 4 -37.97 -20.87 14.83
CA THR A 4 -36.85 -19.99 15.23
C THR A 4 -35.51 -20.44 14.66
N LEU A 5 -35.34 -21.73 14.42
CA LEU A 5 -34.09 -22.33 13.94
C LEU A 5 -33.95 -22.17 12.42
N VAL A 6 -35.07 -22.34 11.70
CA VAL A 6 -35.15 -22.05 10.25
C VAL A 6 -34.79 -20.59 9.96
N ARG A 7 -35.36 -19.64 10.70
CA ARG A 7 -35.04 -18.21 10.56
C ARG A 7 -33.59 -17.87 10.88
N LEU A 8 -32.98 -18.59 11.83
CA LEU A 8 -31.57 -18.41 12.16
C LEU A 8 -30.67 -18.91 11.02
N PHE A 9 -30.95 -20.09 10.47
CA PHE A 9 -30.20 -20.61 9.33
C PHE A 9 -30.35 -19.73 8.08
N GLU A 10 -31.56 -19.24 7.80
CA GLU A 10 -31.80 -18.31 6.70
C GLU A 10 -31.04 -16.98 6.89
N ALA A 11 -30.94 -16.47 8.12
CA ALA A 11 -30.17 -15.27 8.43
C ALA A 11 -28.65 -15.50 8.25
N GLU A 12 -28.12 -16.59 8.79
CA GLU A 12 -26.70 -16.97 8.64
C GLU A 12 -26.33 -17.24 7.17
N GLU A 13 -27.22 -17.87 6.40
CA GLU A 13 -27.05 -18.07 4.96
C GLU A 13 -27.00 -16.72 4.22
N GLN A 14 -27.89 -15.78 4.55
CA GLN A 14 -27.89 -14.44 3.96
C GLN A 14 -26.63 -13.65 4.31
N ASP A 15 -26.18 -13.69 5.56
CA ASP A 15 -24.95 -13.04 6.01
C ASP A 15 -23.73 -13.61 5.28
N LEU A 16 -23.66 -14.93 5.13
CA LEU A 16 -22.60 -15.59 4.36
C LEU A 16 -22.59 -15.18 2.88
N PHE A 17 -23.77 -15.11 2.25
CA PHE A 17 -23.87 -14.67 0.85
C PHE A 17 -23.47 -13.20 0.69
N ALA A 18 -23.84 -12.33 1.63
CA ALA A 18 -23.44 -10.93 1.62
C ALA A 18 -21.91 -10.79 1.73
N ASP A 19 -21.28 -11.56 2.62
CA ASP A 19 -19.83 -11.59 2.77
C ASP A 19 -19.14 -12.06 1.50
N LEU A 20 -19.63 -13.14 0.88
CA LEU A 20 -19.08 -13.67 -0.37
C LEU A 20 -19.18 -12.64 -1.52
N GLN A 21 -20.31 -11.94 -1.62
CA GLN A 21 -20.51 -10.88 -2.60
C GLN A 21 -19.60 -9.66 -2.36
N SER A 22 -19.20 -9.41 -1.11
CA SER A 22 -18.31 -8.31 -0.76
C SER A 22 -16.83 -8.56 -1.07
N LEU A 23 -16.42 -9.80 -1.37
CA LEU A 23 -15.00 -10.17 -1.55
C LEU A 23 -14.28 -9.38 -2.65
N PRO A 24 -14.84 -9.16 -3.85
CA PRO A 24 -14.17 -8.42 -4.92
C PRO A 24 -13.85 -6.98 -4.51
N ARG A 25 -14.81 -6.30 -3.87
CA ARG A 25 -14.64 -4.98 -3.26
C ARG A 25 -13.49 -4.97 -2.25
N ASN A 26 -13.56 -5.87 -1.29
CA ASN A 26 -12.59 -5.94 -0.20
C ASN A 26 -11.19 -6.27 -0.74
N ALA A 27 -11.09 -7.05 -1.82
CA ALA A 27 -9.84 -7.30 -2.52
C ALA A 27 -9.29 -6.04 -3.21
N ALA A 28 -10.13 -5.27 -3.91
CA ALA A 28 -9.72 -4.02 -4.56
C ALA A 28 -9.23 -2.98 -3.53
N LEU A 29 -9.98 -2.77 -2.45
CA LEU A 29 -9.60 -1.89 -1.34
C LEU A 29 -8.28 -2.33 -0.70
N ARG A 30 -8.09 -3.63 -0.48
CA ARG A 30 -6.84 -4.17 0.07
C ARG A 30 -5.65 -3.92 -0.85
N LYS A 31 -5.80 -4.17 -2.16
CA LYS A 31 -4.76 -3.88 -3.16
C LYS A 31 -4.41 -2.40 -3.19
N LEU A 32 -5.40 -1.53 -3.11
CA LEU A 32 -5.18 -0.08 -3.11
C LEU A 32 -4.43 0.37 -1.84
N ASN A 33 -4.81 -0.16 -0.67
CA ASN A 33 -4.10 0.08 0.58
C ASN A 33 -2.65 -0.41 0.54
N ASP A 34 -2.39 -1.58 -0.06
CA ASP A 34 -1.04 -2.10 -0.23
C ASP A 34 -0.20 -1.22 -1.17
N LEU A 35 -0.82 -0.68 -2.23
CA LEU A 35 -0.17 0.27 -3.13
C LEU A 35 0.19 1.57 -2.39
N ILE A 36 -0.73 2.13 -1.60
CA ILE A 36 -0.49 3.33 -0.79
C ILE A 36 0.69 3.10 0.16
N LYS A 37 0.67 1.97 0.89
CA LYS A 37 1.75 1.60 1.83
C LYS A 37 3.09 1.48 1.10
N ARG A 38 3.12 0.80 -0.05
CA ARG A 38 4.34 0.63 -0.86
C ARG A 38 4.87 1.96 -1.39
N ALA A 39 3.99 2.85 -1.86
CA ALA A 39 4.39 4.15 -2.36
C ALA A 39 5.02 5.02 -1.27
N ARG A 40 4.44 5.03 -0.06
CA ARG A 40 5.02 5.70 1.11
C ARG A 40 6.38 5.12 1.46
N LEU A 41 6.47 3.79 1.57
CA LEU A 41 7.73 3.12 1.88
C LEU A 41 8.82 3.44 0.83
N ALA A 42 8.48 3.40 -0.46
CA ALA A 42 9.40 3.75 -1.54
C ALA A 42 9.86 5.21 -1.47
N LYS A 43 8.95 6.13 -1.14
CA LYS A 43 9.25 7.55 -0.93
C LYS A 43 10.25 7.73 0.22
N VAL A 44 10.00 7.10 1.37
CA VAL A 44 10.92 7.12 2.53
C VAL A 44 12.28 6.54 2.15
N HIS A 45 12.29 5.40 1.44
CA HIS A 45 13.51 4.77 0.98
C HIS A 45 14.33 5.69 0.05
N ALA A 46 13.66 6.44 -0.83
CA ALA A 46 14.32 7.40 -1.71
C ALA A 46 14.99 8.53 -0.93
N TYR A 47 14.35 9.06 0.12
CA TYR A 47 14.97 10.05 1.00
C TYR A 47 16.21 9.49 1.69
N ILE A 48 16.12 8.28 2.27
CA ILE A 48 17.26 7.65 2.96
C ILE A 48 18.44 7.49 2.01
N ILE A 49 18.22 6.91 0.84
CA ILE A 49 19.28 6.67 -0.15
C ILE A 49 19.90 7.98 -0.63
N SER A 50 19.10 9.01 -0.88
CA SER A 50 19.61 10.32 -1.27
C SER A 50 20.40 11.00 -0.16
N GLU A 51 19.96 10.91 1.09
CA GLU A 51 20.65 11.53 2.21
C GLU A 51 22.00 10.86 2.45
N LEU A 52 22.06 9.53 2.38
CA LEU A 52 23.31 8.78 2.40
C LEU A 52 24.23 9.19 1.24
N LYS A 53 23.70 9.34 0.03
CA LYS A 53 24.47 9.78 -1.14
C LYS A 53 25.05 11.19 -0.95
N LYS A 54 24.27 12.11 -0.37
CA LYS A 54 24.65 13.51 -0.14
C LYS A 54 25.81 13.63 0.85
N GLU A 55 25.84 12.77 1.85
CA GLU A 55 26.89 12.75 2.89
C GLU A 55 28.20 12.05 2.44
N MET A 56 28.22 11.41 1.26
CA MET A 56 29.41 10.68 0.79
C MET A 56 30.49 11.61 0.24
N PRO A 57 31.77 11.43 0.64
CA PRO A 57 32.87 12.18 0.06
C PRO A 57 33.17 11.73 -1.37
N SER A 58 33.59 12.66 -2.22
CA SER A 58 33.86 12.38 -3.65
C SER A 58 35.20 11.68 -3.90
N VAL A 59 36.21 11.96 -3.07
CA VAL A 59 37.62 11.58 -3.33
C VAL A 59 38.18 10.55 -2.34
N PHE A 60 38.26 10.86 -1.04
CA PHE A 60 38.88 9.98 -0.03
C PHE A 60 37.95 9.75 1.18
N GLY A 61 38.23 8.71 1.98
CA GLY A 61 37.50 8.44 3.23
C GLY A 61 36.13 7.76 3.07
N LYS A 62 35.82 7.24 1.87
CA LYS A 62 34.52 6.65 1.52
C LYS A 62 34.09 5.51 2.45
N GLU A 63 34.98 4.54 2.70
CA GLU A 63 34.68 3.40 3.57
C GLU A 63 34.47 3.80 5.03
N GLY A 64 35.27 4.76 5.53
CA GLY A 64 35.10 5.31 6.87
C GLY A 64 33.74 6.00 7.03
N LYS A 65 33.41 6.90 6.09
CA LYS A 65 32.13 7.61 6.10
C LYS A 65 30.94 6.67 5.94
N LYS A 66 31.02 5.65 5.09
CA LYS A 66 29.99 4.62 4.96
C LYS A 66 29.71 3.92 6.30
N LYS A 67 30.74 3.47 7.00
CA LYS A 67 30.60 2.83 8.32
C LYS A 67 29.98 3.77 9.35
N GLU A 68 30.40 5.03 9.36
CA GLU A 68 29.82 6.09 10.21
C GLU A 68 28.33 6.31 9.93
N LEU A 69 27.95 6.45 8.65
CA LEU A 69 26.57 6.68 8.23
C LEU A 69 25.65 5.50 8.59
N ILE A 70 26.13 4.25 8.41
CA ILE A 70 25.37 3.06 8.81
C ILE A 70 25.19 3.03 10.33
N LYS A 71 26.25 3.31 11.10
CA LYS A 71 26.19 3.34 12.57
C LYS A 71 25.19 4.40 13.07
N ASN A 72 25.18 5.58 12.45
CA ASN A 72 24.35 6.71 12.83
C ASN A 72 23.00 6.78 12.07
N LEU A 73 22.59 5.69 11.41
CA LEU A 73 21.38 5.67 10.56
C LEU A 73 20.10 6.10 11.30
N GLY A 74 20.00 5.84 12.61
CA GLY A 74 18.86 6.29 13.43
C GLY A 74 18.73 7.82 13.46
N GLN A 75 19.85 8.55 13.57
CA GLN A 75 19.84 10.01 13.53
C GLN A 75 19.47 10.54 12.14
N ILE A 76 19.87 9.81 11.08
CA ILE A 76 19.47 10.14 9.71
C ILE A 76 17.95 9.97 9.56
N TYR A 77 17.35 8.93 10.15
CA TYR A 77 15.90 8.74 10.14
C TYR A 77 15.19 9.89 10.87
N GLU A 78 15.63 10.26 12.07
CA GLU A 78 15.07 11.38 12.84
C GLU A 78 15.17 12.72 12.09
N LYS A 79 16.27 12.93 11.35
CA LYS A 79 16.44 14.10 10.49
C LYS A 79 15.40 14.10 9.36
N ILE A 80 15.31 13.01 8.60
CA ILE A 80 14.36 12.85 7.48
C ILE A 80 12.91 12.99 7.98
N GLN A 81 12.61 12.40 9.14
CA GLN A 81 11.30 12.46 9.77
C GLN A 81 10.86 13.91 10.02
N ARG A 82 11.74 14.73 10.59
CA ARG A 82 11.47 16.15 10.88
C ARG A 82 11.42 17.00 9.63
N GLU A 83 12.39 16.85 8.72
CA GLU A 83 12.50 17.67 7.51
C GLU A 83 11.33 17.44 6.54
N HIS A 84 10.84 16.20 6.44
CA HIS A 84 9.80 15.82 5.48
C HIS A 84 8.46 15.46 6.13
N GLN A 85 8.32 15.63 7.45
CA GLN A 85 7.08 15.37 8.20
C GLN A 85 6.54 13.94 8.00
N ILE A 86 7.44 12.97 8.02
CA ILE A 86 7.12 11.55 7.77
C ILE A 86 6.77 10.88 9.10
N SER A 87 5.83 9.93 9.08
CA SER A 87 5.51 9.14 10.27
C SER A 87 6.61 8.10 10.55
N PRO A 88 6.99 7.85 11.82
CA PRO A 88 7.99 6.84 12.15
C PRO A 88 7.60 5.43 11.66
N GLY A 89 6.29 5.14 11.54
CA GLY A 89 5.79 3.85 11.04
C GLY A 89 6.01 3.61 9.54
N ASP A 90 6.36 4.64 8.76
CA ASP A 90 6.65 4.49 7.33
C ASP A 90 8.13 4.12 7.08
N PHE A 91 8.98 4.14 8.12
CA PHE A 91 10.39 3.79 8.00
C PHE A 91 10.62 2.28 8.03
N PRO A 92 11.54 1.76 7.22
CA PRO A 92 11.94 0.36 7.33
C PRO A 92 12.70 0.11 8.62
N GLU A 93 12.65 -1.13 9.11
CA GLU A 93 13.35 -1.54 10.33
C GLU A 93 14.84 -1.14 10.29
N LEU A 94 15.27 -0.40 11.32
CA LEU A 94 16.60 0.20 11.37
C LEU A 94 17.70 -0.84 11.22
N LYS A 95 17.63 -1.93 11.99
CA LYS A 95 18.66 -2.96 12.02
C LYS A 95 18.79 -3.68 10.67
N ARG A 96 17.66 -4.05 10.08
CA ARG A 96 17.60 -4.66 8.74
C ARG A 96 18.19 -3.73 7.69
N MET A 97 17.87 -2.43 7.72
CA MET A 97 18.45 -1.47 6.78
C MET A 97 19.97 -1.35 6.95
N GLN A 98 20.46 -1.27 8.19
CA GLN A 98 21.90 -1.23 8.47
C GLN A 98 22.64 -2.44 7.88
N ASP A 99 22.10 -3.65 8.08
CA ASP A 99 22.73 -4.88 7.60
C ASP A 99 22.72 -4.95 6.07
N GLN A 100 21.63 -4.52 5.40
CA GLN A 100 21.57 -4.47 3.94
C GLN A 100 22.57 -3.44 3.36
N LEU A 101 22.63 -2.25 3.94
CA LEU A 101 23.49 -1.15 3.46
C LEU A 101 24.99 -1.49 3.48
N GLN A 102 25.45 -2.42 4.33
CA GLN A 102 26.83 -2.89 4.33
C GLN A 102 27.28 -3.42 2.97
N HIS A 103 26.36 -4.02 2.21
CA HIS A 103 26.62 -4.69 0.94
C HIS A 103 26.50 -3.77 -0.28
N HIS A 104 26.23 -2.47 -0.08
CA HIS A 104 26.03 -1.51 -1.16
C HIS A 104 27.13 -0.44 -1.22
N ASP A 105 27.45 0.02 -2.43
CA ASP A 105 28.36 1.15 -2.66
C ASP A 105 27.56 2.45 -2.73
N PHE A 106 27.70 3.28 -1.69
CA PHE A 106 26.93 4.52 -1.58
C PHE A 106 27.34 5.56 -2.62
N THR A 107 28.52 5.43 -3.24
CA THR A 107 28.92 6.34 -4.32
C THR A 107 28.10 6.12 -5.60
N LYS A 108 27.49 4.94 -5.76
CA LYS A 108 26.61 4.60 -6.88
C LYS A 108 25.15 4.97 -6.64
N PHE A 109 24.80 5.40 -5.43
CA PHE A 109 23.45 5.85 -5.15
C PHE A 109 23.09 7.10 -5.95
N ASN A 110 21.82 7.18 -6.33
CA ASN A 110 21.27 8.31 -7.04
C ASN A 110 20.88 9.40 -6.04
N ILE A 111 21.09 10.65 -6.47
CA ILE A 111 20.52 11.81 -5.77
C ILE A 111 19.01 11.82 -5.99
N LEU A 112 18.27 12.33 -5.01
CA LEU A 112 16.84 12.54 -5.11
C LEU A 112 16.47 13.35 -6.35
N LYS A 113 15.46 12.89 -7.07
CA LYS A 113 14.88 13.60 -8.21
C LYS A 113 13.52 14.16 -7.79
N PRO A 114 13.37 15.48 -7.58
CA PRO A 114 12.12 16.07 -7.09
C PRO A 114 10.90 15.70 -7.93
N ARG A 115 11.04 15.69 -9.27
CA ARG A 115 9.96 15.28 -10.19
C ARG A 115 9.38 13.89 -9.93
N LEU A 116 10.21 12.93 -9.51
CA LEU A 116 9.74 11.58 -9.20
C LEU A 116 8.91 11.57 -7.91
N LEU A 117 9.29 12.38 -6.92
CA LEU A 117 8.52 12.54 -5.69
C LEU A 117 7.18 13.23 -5.95
N GLU A 118 7.19 14.31 -6.72
CA GLU A 118 5.96 15.02 -7.11
C GLU A 118 4.96 14.09 -7.81
N THR A 119 5.45 13.17 -8.64
CA THR A 119 4.61 12.17 -9.31
C THR A 119 3.96 11.23 -8.29
N VAL A 120 4.72 10.73 -7.30
CA VAL A 120 4.19 9.87 -6.24
C VAL A 120 3.21 10.62 -5.34
N ASP A 121 3.51 11.88 -5.02
CA ASP A 121 2.66 12.72 -4.18
C ASP A 121 1.35 13.06 -4.86
N LYS A 122 1.38 13.39 -6.15
CA LYS A 122 0.18 13.58 -6.96
C LYS A 122 -0.66 12.31 -7.02
N MET A 123 -0.02 11.15 -7.24
CA MET A 123 -0.72 9.88 -7.25
C MET A 123 -1.43 9.63 -5.91
N LEU A 124 -0.73 9.82 -4.79
CA LEU A 124 -1.29 9.60 -3.45
C LEU A 124 -2.42 10.59 -3.11
N ALA A 125 -2.31 11.85 -3.52
CA ALA A 125 -3.27 12.90 -3.20
C ALA A 125 -4.52 12.89 -4.10
N GLU A 126 -4.34 12.63 -5.39
CA GLU A 126 -5.41 12.79 -6.38
C GLU A 126 -5.85 11.45 -6.97
N ASP A 127 -4.91 10.65 -7.49
CA ASP A 127 -5.25 9.45 -8.29
C ASP A 127 -5.88 8.37 -7.41
N ILE A 128 -5.34 8.15 -6.20
CA ILE A 128 -5.89 7.21 -5.23
C ILE A 128 -7.31 7.61 -4.81
N ALA A 129 -7.56 8.90 -4.58
CA ALA A 129 -8.89 9.38 -4.19
C ALA A 129 -9.91 9.13 -5.30
N ARG A 130 -9.53 9.36 -6.56
CA ARG A 130 -10.37 9.04 -7.73
C ARG A 130 -10.64 7.55 -7.85
N LEU A 131 -9.63 6.69 -7.64
CA LEU A 131 -9.81 5.24 -7.68
C LEU A 131 -10.73 4.75 -6.55
N MET A 132 -10.58 5.27 -5.33
CA MET A 132 -11.49 4.95 -4.20
C MET A 132 -12.95 5.28 -4.53
N ALA A 133 -13.21 6.37 -5.27
CA ALA A 133 -14.56 6.77 -5.65
C ALA A 133 -15.18 5.89 -6.75
N LEU A 134 -14.38 5.18 -7.55
CA LEU A 134 -14.86 4.29 -8.61
C LEU A 134 -15.25 2.89 -8.11
N ILE A 135 -14.66 2.43 -7.00
CA ILE A 135 -14.90 1.09 -6.44
C ILE A 135 -16.41 0.82 -6.20
N PRO A 136 -17.20 1.72 -5.58
CA PRO A 136 -18.64 1.50 -5.41
C PRO A 136 -19.44 1.44 -6.73
N VAL A 137 -18.94 2.06 -7.80
CA VAL A 137 -19.62 2.15 -9.10
C VAL A 137 -19.48 0.83 -9.86
N GLU A 138 -18.29 0.23 -9.87
CA GLU A 138 -18.05 -1.10 -10.45
C GLU A 138 -18.86 -2.20 -9.75
N GLU A 139 -19.11 -2.04 -8.44
CA GLU A 139 -19.95 -2.96 -7.68
C GLU A 139 -21.42 -2.88 -8.11
N ALA A 140 -21.96 -1.66 -8.27
CA ALA A 140 -23.34 -1.47 -8.68
C ALA A 140 -23.63 -2.03 -10.08
N THR A 141 -22.63 -2.06 -10.98
CA THR A 141 -22.75 -2.67 -12.31
C THR A 141 -22.62 -4.20 -12.24
N SER A 142 -21.62 -4.72 -11.51
CA SER A 142 -21.40 -6.16 -11.41
C SER A 142 -22.51 -6.90 -10.63
N ASN A 143 -23.07 -6.30 -9.58
CA ASN A 143 -24.21 -6.87 -8.85
C ASN A 143 -25.52 -6.83 -9.67
N LYS A 144 -25.69 -5.84 -10.56
CA LYS A 144 -26.83 -5.80 -11.49
C LYS A 144 -26.75 -6.93 -12.51
N GLU A 145 -25.57 -7.19 -13.08
CA GLU A 145 -25.39 -8.31 -14.00
C GLU A 145 -25.62 -9.67 -13.32
N ALA A 146 -25.09 -9.87 -12.10
CA ALA A 146 -25.30 -11.09 -11.33
C ALA A 146 -26.77 -11.33 -10.94
N SER A 147 -27.49 -10.28 -10.53
CA SER A 147 -28.92 -10.36 -10.18
C SER A 147 -29.82 -10.60 -11.40
N VAL A 148 -29.48 -10.03 -12.56
CA VAL A 148 -30.17 -10.30 -13.83
C VAL A 148 -29.99 -11.77 -14.23
N ILE A 149 -28.77 -12.31 -14.16
CA ILE A 149 -28.50 -13.73 -14.47
C ILE A 149 -29.25 -14.64 -13.50
N ARG A 150 -29.25 -14.34 -12.19
CA ARG A 150 -29.98 -15.12 -11.19
C ARG A 150 -31.49 -15.06 -11.43
N GLY A 151 -32.04 -13.89 -11.75
CA GLY A 151 -33.46 -13.72 -12.10
C GLY A 151 -33.86 -14.50 -13.35
N MET A 152 -33.01 -14.50 -14.38
CA MET A 152 -33.23 -15.31 -15.57
C MET A 152 -33.23 -16.80 -15.22
N VAL A 153 -32.20 -17.32 -14.56
CA VAL A 153 -32.10 -18.74 -14.20
C VAL A 153 -33.29 -19.21 -13.35
N VAL A 154 -33.71 -18.41 -12.37
CA VAL A 154 -34.92 -18.71 -11.57
C VAL A 154 -36.17 -18.73 -12.46
N SER A 155 -36.36 -17.74 -13.34
CA SER A 155 -37.51 -17.72 -14.25
C SER A 155 -37.53 -18.93 -15.21
N TRP A 156 -36.38 -19.40 -15.70
CA TRP A 156 -36.28 -20.58 -16.56
C TRP A 156 -36.63 -21.89 -15.81
N LEU A 157 -36.25 -22.00 -14.54
CA LEU A 157 -36.55 -23.16 -13.69
C LEU A 157 -38.04 -23.27 -13.32
N PHE A 158 -38.77 -22.16 -13.28
CA PHE A 158 -40.22 -22.14 -13.00
C PHE A 158 -41.10 -22.19 -14.25
N LEU A 159 -40.52 -22.06 -15.45
CA LEU A 159 -41.21 -22.14 -16.75
C LEU A 159 -40.98 -23.48 -17.49
N SER A 160 -40.31 -24.45 -16.86
CA SER A 160 -40.11 -25.83 -17.35
C SER A 160 -40.88 -26.82 -16.48
#